data_AF-A0A3D5A0G1-F1
#
_entry.id   AF-A0A3D5A0G1-F1
#
_cell.length_a   1.000
_cell.length_b   1.000
_cell.length_c   1.000
_cell.angle_alpha   90.00
_cell.angle_beta   90.00
_cell.angle_gamma   90.00
#
_symmetry.space_group_name_H-M   'P 1'
#
loop_
_entity.id
_entity.type
_entity.pdbx_description
1 polymer ?
#
loop_
_entity_poly.entity_id
_entity_poly.type
_entity_poly.pdbx_seq_one_letter_code
_entity_poly.pdbx_strand_id
1 'polypeptide(L)'
;MRVGFPTVLIAVVCLMVLHASCATAQPIEKKLLEYGWDVPTPVYVAENIREMEKRPFDGILMRIPSIGRVFHNQKYDEATIQNELDACKAIEWGTFTDNFIIVYAASTMDWFSDEDWDAVLHNVRLNARAARLARCVGICFDHEPYGDNPWMYTSQKHADSKSFDEYQAIARKRGAQFMQAIESEFPSPVIHTFFQLSYFDALAKELDPQVRDRKLSQAGYGLLPAFLNGMLDVASPGAIITDGNESSYYYTEPLQYFRAFHSMKQTALALVAPENRVKYRTQIQASQALYVDYLFKYWPHATPATHMTEQERAKWFEHNTYWALYTSDRYVWLYSEKMNWWKNENLPPGLEDAVISARRKIAAREGLGFEMTEIIARAKQREAEHLQAILGQMTKTVPRLQAGIRPVIDGKPGEDAWLGETGLDEFAPYAYAREGALTAKTFARVAYDDANLYIAVRCEEPRMAERRIVGTNRDDDVWLGDSVDVFLTPEQSRTPFHHIIINPDNVRWDAIHSPDVALEWHPDYESATSDGPDYWLLELAIPWTSLGMAAPKSGEKLYANICRQRSVGDLTEHSSWSRCVRGFVEPDRFGEWVMQ
;
A
#
# COMPACT_ATOMS: atom_id res chain seq x y z
N MET A 1 42.00 -78.79 -32.55
CA MET A 1 42.24 -77.32 -32.59
C MET A 1 41.02 -76.69 -33.25
N ARG A 2 40.23 -75.79 -32.65
CA ARG A 2 40.30 -75.07 -31.37
C ARG A 2 38.88 -75.04 -30.76
N VAL A 3 38.80 -75.40 -29.46
CA VAL A 3 37.96 -74.88 -28.35
C VAL A 3 36.53 -74.45 -28.72
N GLY A 4 35.42 -75.01 -28.24
CA GLY A 4 35.09 -75.61 -26.95
C GLY A 4 34.05 -74.73 -26.24
N PHE A 5 32.77 -75.11 -26.22
CA PHE A 5 31.72 -74.57 -25.33
C PHE A 5 30.59 -75.60 -25.15
N PRO A 6 30.13 -75.82 -23.92
CA PRO A 6 28.69 -75.88 -23.68
C PRO A 6 28.33 -74.99 -22.48
N THR A 7 27.38 -74.09 -22.68
CA THR A 7 26.83 -73.26 -21.60
C THR A 7 25.51 -73.86 -21.15
N VAL A 8 25.53 -74.48 -19.98
CA VAL A 8 24.35 -74.93 -19.24
C VAL A 8 23.77 -73.76 -18.45
N LEU A 9 22.46 -73.65 -18.52
CA LEU A 9 21.58 -72.73 -17.79
C LEU A 9 21.62 -73.03 -16.28
N ILE A 10 21.98 -72.04 -15.44
CA ILE A 10 21.68 -72.06 -14.00
C ILE A 10 21.06 -70.71 -13.63
N ALA A 11 19.80 -70.77 -13.20
CA ALA A 11 19.06 -69.68 -12.59
C ALA A 11 19.58 -69.44 -11.17
N VAL A 12 19.92 -68.18 -10.85
CA VAL A 12 20.08 -67.71 -9.47
C VAL A 12 19.02 -66.64 -9.22
N VAL A 13 18.06 -67.00 -8.38
CA VAL A 13 17.05 -66.11 -7.80
C VAL A 13 17.71 -65.28 -6.71
N CYS A 14 17.93 -63.99 -6.95
CA CYS A 14 18.23 -63.03 -5.88
C CYS A 14 16.94 -62.30 -5.47
N LEU A 15 16.32 -62.77 -4.39
CA LEU A 15 15.34 -62.01 -3.62
C LEU A 15 16.04 -60.82 -2.95
N MET A 16 16.07 -59.66 -3.62
CA MET A 16 16.25 -58.39 -2.93
C MET A 16 14.89 -57.92 -2.43
N VAL A 17 14.65 -58.08 -1.12
CA VAL A 17 13.53 -57.41 -0.46
C VAL A 17 13.86 -55.93 -0.41
N LEU A 18 13.44 -55.19 -1.44
CA LEU A 18 13.30 -53.74 -1.40
C LEU A 18 12.25 -53.42 -0.34
N HIS A 19 12.67 -53.23 0.91
CA HIS A 19 11.92 -52.40 1.86
C HIS A 19 12.03 -50.96 1.36
N ALA A 20 11.26 -50.64 0.33
CA ALA A 20 10.87 -49.27 0.09
C ALA A 20 10.00 -48.89 1.29
N SER A 21 10.62 -48.34 2.34
CA SER A 21 9.91 -47.53 3.30
C SER A 21 9.31 -46.40 2.47
N CYS A 22 8.03 -46.53 2.12
CA CYS A 22 7.21 -45.37 1.81
C CYS A 22 7.28 -44.50 3.05
N ALA A 23 8.26 -43.59 3.09
CA ALA A 23 8.22 -42.46 3.99
C ALA A 23 6.91 -41.76 3.64
N THR A 24 5.88 -42.00 4.44
CA THR A 24 4.66 -41.20 4.39
C THR A 24 5.13 -39.78 4.64
N ALA A 25 5.18 -38.98 3.57
CA ALA A 25 5.57 -37.58 3.68
C ALA A 25 4.72 -36.97 4.78
N GLN A 26 5.35 -36.57 5.88
CA GLN A 26 4.64 -35.88 6.94
C GLN A 26 4.00 -34.65 6.29
N PRO A 27 2.70 -34.41 6.53
CA PRO A 27 2.04 -33.22 6.02
C PRO A 27 2.86 -31.99 6.45
N ILE A 28 3.10 -31.07 5.51
CA ILE A 28 3.74 -29.80 5.85
C ILE A 28 2.82 -29.09 6.83
N GLU A 29 3.28 -28.92 8.05
CA GLU A 29 2.51 -28.29 9.12
C GLU A 29 2.42 -26.79 8.85
N LYS A 30 1.20 -26.30 8.60
CA LYS A 30 0.92 -24.88 8.43
C LYS A 30 0.74 -24.23 9.80
N LYS A 31 1.24 -23.00 9.94
CA LYS A 31 1.25 -22.22 11.17
C LYS A 31 0.56 -20.88 10.94
N LEU A 32 -0.41 -20.56 11.80
CA LEU A 32 -1.05 -19.25 11.85
C LEU A 32 -0.52 -18.48 13.04
N LEU A 33 0.07 -17.32 12.77
CA LEU A 33 0.61 -16.40 13.75
C LEU A 33 -0.35 -15.26 14.00
N GLU A 34 -0.42 -14.80 15.25
CA GLU A 34 -1.05 -13.53 15.59
C GLU A 34 0.00 -12.41 15.61
N TYR A 35 -0.33 -11.27 15.01
CA TYR A 35 0.41 -10.03 15.15
C TYR A 35 -0.52 -8.83 14.97
N GLY A 36 -0.42 -7.78 15.77
CA GLY A 36 -1.26 -6.59 15.59
C GLY A 36 -0.84 -5.44 16.47
N TRP A 37 -1.65 -4.39 16.54
CA TRP A 37 -1.46 -3.30 17.52
C TRP A 37 -1.62 -3.78 18.96
N ASP A 38 -2.27 -4.92 19.16
CA ASP A 38 -2.38 -5.67 20.40
C ASP A 38 -1.17 -6.57 20.70
N VAL A 39 -0.07 -6.44 19.96
CA VAL A 39 1.20 -7.16 20.18
C VAL A 39 1.59 -7.16 21.67
N PRO A 40 1.65 -8.34 22.32
CA PRO A 40 1.88 -8.43 23.75
C PRO A 40 3.37 -8.30 24.11
N THR A 41 3.62 -7.97 25.38
CA THR A 41 4.97 -8.06 25.98
C THR A 41 5.19 -9.45 26.57
N PRO A 42 6.45 -9.91 26.71
CA PRO A 42 6.75 -11.16 27.41
C PRO A 42 6.11 -11.29 28.79
N VAL A 43 6.08 -10.21 29.58
CA VAL A 43 5.40 -10.19 30.89
C VAL A 43 3.92 -10.55 30.74
N TYR A 44 3.21 -9.87 29.83
CA TYR A 44 1.79 -10.17 29.60
C TYR A 44 1.58 -11.61 29.16
N VAL A 45 2.43 -12.13 28.27
CA VAL A 45 2.33 -13.50 27.79
C VAL A 45 2.55 -14.49 28.93
N ALA A 46 3.60 -14.31 29.75
CA ALA A 46 3.89 -15.21 30.87
C ALA A 46 2.70 -15.31 31.86
N GLU A 47 1.99 -14.21 32.09
CA GLU A 47 0.85 -14.15 32.99
C GLU A 47 -0.44 -14.74 32.38
N ASN A 48 -0.61 -14.67 31.06
CA ASN A 48 -1.88 -14.94 30.39
C ASN A 48 -1.85 -16.11 29.38
N ILE A 49 -0.71 -16.80 29.22
CA ILE A 49 -0.51 -17.77 28.13
C ILE A 49 -1.62 -18.84 28.04
N ARG A 50 -2.15 -19.30 29.17
CA ARG A 50 -3.20 -20.33 29.20
C ARG A 50 -4.53 -19.88 28.62
N GLU A 51 -4.87 -18.60 28.74
CA GLU A 51 -6.05 -18.03 28.10
C GLU A 51 -5.77 -17.70 26.63
N MET A 52 -4.58 -17.19 26.33
CA MET A 52 -4.17 -16.88 24.95
C MET A 52 -4.21 -18.12 24.05
N GLU A 53 -3.72 -19.26 24.54
CA GLU A 53 -3.65 -20.54 23.82
C GLU A 53 -5.01 -21.19 23.50
N LYS A 54 -6.12 -20.62 23.99
CA LYS A 54 -7.47 -21.00 23.56
C LYS A 54 -7.82 -20.43 22.18
N ARG A 55 -7.09 -19.43 21.70
CA ARG A 55 -7.27 -18.81 20.38
C ARG A 55 -6.73 -19.71 19.27
N PRO A 56 -7.22 -19.58 18.03
CA PRO A 56 -6.88 -20.49 16.93
C PRO A 56 -5.52 -20.21 16.27
N PHE A 57 -4.51 -19.86 17.07
CA PHE A 57 -3.15 -19.57 16.62
C PHE A 57 -2.18 -20.70 17.00
N ASP A 58 -1.11 -20.83 16.23
CA ASP A 58 0.01 -21.73 16.53
C ASP A 58 1.21 -20.99 17.11
N GLY A 59 1.11 -19.67 17.23
CA GLY A 59 2.13 -18.82 17.81
C GLY A 59 1.83 -17.35 17.64
N ILE A 60 2.68 -16.52 18.23
CA ILE A 60 2.50 -15.06 18.28
C ILE A 60 3.82 -14.34 18.02
N LEU A 61 3.71 -13.09 17.60
CA LEU A 61 4.80 -12.13 17.70
C LEU A 61 4.68 -11.40 19.04
N MET A 62 5.80 -11.26 19.74
CA MET A 62 5.92 -10.47 20.97
C MET A 62 6.90 -9.32 20.76
N ARG A 63 6.68 -8.21 21.47
CA ARG A 63 7.58 -7.06 21.43
C ARG A 63 8.23 -6.86 22.79
N ILE A 64 9.57 -6.74 22.80
CA ILE A 64 10.27 -6.20 23.96
C ILE A 64 10.10 -4.68 23.94
N PRO A 65 9.50 -4.07 24.98
CA PRO A 65 9.30 -2.62 25.05
C PRO A 65 10.60 -1.85 24.84
N SER A 66 10.50 -0.72 24.11
CA SER A 66 11.56 0.28 23.93
C SER A 66 12.83 -0.13 23.17
N ILE A 67 13.06 -1.41 22.89
CA ILE A 67 14.29 -1.88 22.22
C ILE A 67 14.07 -2.46 20.82
N GLY A 68 12.84 -2.43 20.31
CA GLY A 68 12.50 -3.08 19.05
C GLY A 68 13.12 -2.42 17.81
N ARG A 69 13.53 -1.15 17.88
CA ARG A 69 14.14 -0.42 16.76
C ARG A 69 15.63 -0.76 16.68
N VAL A 70 16.00 -1.72 15.84
CA VAL A 70 17.36 -2.27 15.84
C VAL A 70 18.33 -1.49 14.97
N PHE A 71 17.87 -0.72 13.97
CA PHE A 71 18.72 0.16 13.16
C PHE A 71 19.00 1.51 13.86
N HIS A 72 19.18 1.45 15.18
CA HIS A 72 19.43 2.59 16.03
C HIS A 72 20.93 2.72 16.31
N ASN A 73 21.46 3.93 16.19
CA ASN A 73 22.87 4.25 16.41
C ASN A 73 23.31 4.32 17.88
N GLN A 74 22.43 3.97 18.82
CA GLN A 74 22.77 3.88 20.25
C GLN A 74 22.46 2.49 20.79
N LYS A 75 23.31 2.02 21.71
CA LYS A 75 23.14 0.73 22.40
C LYS A 75 22.05 0.86 23.45
N TYR A 76 21.09 -0.07 23.44
CA TYR A 76 20.16 -0.23 24.55
C TYR A 76 20.85 -0.85 25.76
N ASP A 77 20.49 -0.36 26.95
CA ASP A 77 20.94 -0.91 28.22
C ASP A 77 20.08 -2.12 28.61
N GLU A 78 20.69 -3.30 28.69
CA GLU A 78 20.04 -4.56 29.07
C GLU A 78 19.37 -4.47 30.45
N ALA A 79 19.92 -3.67 31.38
CA ALA A 79 19.34 -3.52 32.71
C ALA A 79 17.92 -2.95 32.67
N THR A 80 17.59 -2.17 31.63
CA THR A 80 16.25 -1.55 31.47
C THR A 80 15.16 -2.55 31.09
N ILE A 81 15.53 -3.74 30.61
CA ILE A 81 14.60 -4.77 30.13
C ILE A 81 14.65 -6.07 30.96
N GLN A 82 15.35 -6.07 32.10
CA GLN A 82 15.59 -7.29 32.88
C GLN A 82 14.28 -8.02 33.25
N ASN A 83 13.23 -7.28 33.59
CA ASN A 83 11.92 -7.85 33.88
C ASN A 83 11.34 -8.63 32.68
N GLU A 84 11.50 -8.12 31.47
CA GLU A 84 11.03 -8.77 30.25
C GLU A 84 11.87 -10.01 29.92
N LEU A 85 13.18 -9.98 30.18
CA LEU A 85 14.06 -11.13 30.00
C LEU A 85 13.75 -12.26 30.99
N ASP A 86 13.37 -11.92 32.22
CA ASP A 86 12.95 -12.90 33.22
C ASP A 86 11.56 -13.47 32.89
N ALA A 87 10.64 -12.62 32.43
CA ALA A 87 9.36 -13.08 31.89
C ALA A 87 9.53 -14.02 30.70
N CYS A 88 10.41 -13.71 29.75
CA CYS A 88 10.75 -14.59 28.63
C CYS A 88 11.07 -16.02 29.10
N LYS A 89 11.93 -16.16 30.13
CA LYS A 89 12.30 -17.48 30.67
C LYS A 89 11.09 -18.22 31.28
N ALA A 90 10.18 -17.47 31.89
CA ALA A 90 9.02 -17.98 32.61
C ALA A 90 7.84 -18.38 31.71
N ILE A 91 7.81 -17.99 30.43
CA ILE A 91 6.68 -18.33 29.54
C ILE A 91 6.58 -19.85 29.34
N GLU A 92 5.49 -20.45 29.77
CA GLU A 92 5.24 -21.88 29.58
C GLU A 92 4.42 -22.12 28.31
N TRP A 93 5.08 -22.37 27.17
CA TRP A 93 4.37 -22.69 25.92
C TRP A 93 3.67 -24.06 25.95
N GLY A 94 2.51 -24.13 25.32
CA GLY A 94 1.71 -25.32 25.07
C GLY A 94 1.38 -25.46 23.57
N THR A 95 0.27 -24.86 23.12
CA THR A 95 -0.15 -24.90 21.71
C THR A 95 0.57 -23.88 20.83
N PHE A 96 1.05 -22.79 21.42
CA PHE A 96 1.83 -21.77 20.71
C PHE A 96 3.27 -22.27 20.56
N THR A 97 3.55 -22.90 19.42
CA THR A 97 4.79 -23.63 19.10
C THR A 97 5.79 -22.81 18.29
N ASP A 98 5.32 -21.85 17.48
CA ASP A 98 6.17 -21.04 16.61
C ASP A 98 6.00 -19.55 16.97
N ASN A 99 6.77 -19.08 17.96
CA ASN A 99 6.72 -17.70 18.47
C ASN A 99 7.95 -16.89 18.05
N PHE A 100 7.81 -15.56 18.02
CA PHE A 100 8.84 -14.65 17.53
C PHE A 100 8.96 -13.40 18.40
N ILE A 101 10.17 -12.84 18.50
CA ILE A 101 10.35 -11.44 18.93
C ILE A 101 10.39 -10.55 17.69
N ILE A 102 9.57 -9.50 17.64
CA ILE A 102 9.57 -8.55 16.53
C ILE A 102 10.58 -7.42 16.74
N VAL A 103 11.32 -7.09 15.66
CA VAL A 103 12.25 -5.98 15.56
C VAL A 103 12.01 -5.19 14.27
N TYR A 104 12.34 -3.90 14.29
CA TYR A 104 12.03 -2.94 13.22
C TYR A 104 13.31 -2.31 12.65
N ALA A 105 13.32 -2.08 11.34
CA ALA A 105 14.38 -1.39 10.62
C ALA A 105 14.37 0.15 10.80
N ALA A 106 13.63 0.67 11.77
CA ALA A 106 13.57 2.09 12.05
C ALA A 106 14.97 2.66 12.31
N SER A 107 15.38 3.63 11.49
CA SER A 107 16.79 3.94 11.30
C SER A 107 17.20 5.30 11.86
N THR A 108 18.35 5.30 12.55
CA THR A 108 19.16 6.50 12.83
C THR A 108 20.64 6.27 12.52
N MET A 109 20.97 5.16 11.86
CA MET A 109 22.34 4.70 11.60
C MET A 109 22.87 5.13 10.23
N ASP A 110 24.19 5.28 10.14
CA ASP A 110 24.94 5.44 8.89
C ASP A 110 25.50 4.08 8.43
N TRP A 111 25.14 3.63 7.22
CA TRP A 111 25.62 2.37 6.62
C TRP A 111 27.15 2.21 6.70
N PHE A 112 27.90 3.30 6.53
CA PHE A 112 29.36 3.31 6.51
C PHE A 112 30.01 3.53 7.89
N SER A 113 29.23 3.83 8.93
CA SER A 113 29.74 3.98 10.30
C SER A 113 29.86 2.61 10.98
N ASP A 114 31.09 2.16 11.26
CA ASP A 114 31.30 0.94 12.05
C ASP A 114 30.87 1.10 13.52
N GLU A 115 30.89 2.32 14.05
CA GLU A 115 30.39 2.61 15.41
C GLU A 115 28.86 2.46 15.49
N ASP A 116 28.13 3.03 14.54
CA ASP A 116 26.67 2.89 14.48
C ASP A 116 26.29 1.41 14.32
N TRP A 117 27.02 0.68 13.47
CA TRP A 117 26.77 -0.74 13.27
C TRP A 117 27.15 -1.60 14.47
N ASP A 118 28.13 -1.22 15.29
CA ASP A 118 28.36 -1.88 16.57
C ASP A 118 27.15 -1.72 17.52
N ALA A 119 26.51 -0.54 17.51
CA ALA A 119 25.27 -0.31 18.24
C ALA A 119 24.09 -1.14 17.69
N VAL A 120 23.90 -1.16 16.36
CA VAL A 120 22.88 -1.99 15.69
C VAL A 120 23.07 -3.46 16.08
N LEU A 121 24.28 -4.00 15.95
CA LEU A 121 24.55 -5.41 16.24
C LEU A 121 24.39 -5.75 17.72
N HIS A 122 24.69 -4.82 18.64
CA HIS A 122 24.37 -4.97 20.06
C HIS A 122 22.85 -5.11 20.28
N ASN A 123 22.06 -4.22 19.68
CA ASN A 123 20.59 -4.22 19.81
C ASN A 123 19.95 -5.47 19.19
N VAL A 124 20.48 -5.95 18.06
CA VAL A 124 20.08 -7.20 17.41
C VAL A 124 20.35 -8.39 18.32
N ARG A 125 21.56 -8.51 18.90
CA ARG A 125 21.88 -9.60 19.84
C ARG A 125 20.98 -9.57 21.06
N LEU A 126 20.67 -8.40 21.60
CA LEU A 126 19.80 -8.28 22.77
C LEU A 126 18.39 -8.83 22.51
N ASN A 127 17.79 -8.50 21.35
CA ASN A 127 16.49 -9.05 20.95
C ASN A 127 16.57 -10.55 20.60
N ALA A 128 17.63 -11.01 19.92
CA ALA A 128 17.84 -12.43 19.61
C ALA A 128 18.02 -13.27 20.89
N ARG A 129 18.70 -12.71 21.90
CA ARG A 129 18.82 -13.32 23.22
C ARG A 129 17.47 -13.41 23.93
N ALA A 130 16.65 -12.36 23.87
CA ALA A 130 15.28 -12.41 24.40
C ALA A 130 14.46 -13.52 23.72
N ALA A 131 14.53 -13.63 22.38
CA ALA A 131 13.87 -14.70 21.63
C ALA A 131 14.35 -16.10 22.07
N ARG A 132 15.66 -16.29 22.26
CA ARG A 132 16.20 -17.55 22.80
C ARG A 132 15.67 -17.83 24.21
N LEU A 133 15.72 -16.86 25.12
CA LEU A 133 15.25 -17.03 26.50
C LEU A 133 13.76 -17.39 26.54
N ALA A 134 12.98 -16.80 25.64
CA ALA A 134 11.58 -17.10 25.43
C ALA A 134 11.33 -18.42 24.69
N ARG A 135 12.36 -19.16 24.27
CA ARG A 135 12.21 -20.39 23.46
C ARG A 135 11.38 -20.16 22.18
N CYS A 136 11.46 -18.95 21.61
CA CYS A 136 10.92 -18.64 20.30
C CYS A 136 11.65 -19.45 19.21
N VAL A 137 11.08 -19.55 18.00
CA VAL A 137 11.75 -20.18 16.85
C VAL A 137 12.65 -19.20 16.08
N GLY A 138 12.55 -17.91 16.38
CA GLY A 138 13.44 -16.89 15.87
C GLY A 138 12.90 -15.47 16.11
N ILE A 139 13.16 -14.58 15.17
CA ILE A 139 12.74 -13.18 15.22
C ILE A 139 11.89 -12.82 14.00
N CYS A 140 10.97 -11.89 14.15
CA CYS A 140 10.33 -11.22 13.02
C CYS A 140 11.07 -9.92 12.75
N PHE A 141 11.64 -9.76 11.56
CA PHE A 141 12.29 -8.54 11.13
C PHE A 141 11.37 -7.78 10.19
N ASP A 142 10.81 -6.69 10.70
CA ASP A 142 10.02 -5.74 9.94
C ASP A 142 10.95 -4.72 9.27
N HIS A 143 10.88 -4.66 7.94
CA HIS A 143 11.68 -3.76 7.13
C HIS A 143 11.13 -2.32 7.12
N GLU A 144 9.95 -2.05 7.68
CA GLU A 144 9.39 -0.70 7.63
C GLU A 144 10.29 0.33 8.35
N PRO A 145 10.49 1.52 7.74
CA PRO A 145 11.48 2.49 8.21
C PRO A 145 11.04 3.36 9.39
N TYR A 146 9.74 3.46 9.68
CA TYR A 146 9.15 4.28 10.77
C TYR A 146 9.92 5.59 11.08
N GLY A 147 10.16 6.41 10.04
CA GLY A 147 11.05 7.55 10.08
C GLY A 147 11.93 7.60 8.83
N ASP A 148 13.21 7.93 9.01
CA ASP A 148 14.19 7.94 7.92
C ASP A 148 14.30 6.56 7.28
N ASN A 149 14.22 6.50 5.95
CA ASN A 149 14.24 5.24 5.22
C ASN A 149 15.68 4.76 4.97
N PRO A 150 16.17 3.69 5.63
CA PRO A 150 17.53 3.20 5.42
C PRO A 150 17.69 2.47 4.08
N TRP A 151 16.61 2.10 3.41
CA TRP A 151 16.63 1.26 2.23
C TRP A 151 16.64 2.05 0.92
N MET A 152 16.19 3.31 0.95
CA MET A 152 16.15 4.19 -0.21
C MET A 152 17.52 4.84 -0.44
N TYR A 153 18.25 4.39 -1.46
CA TYR A 153 19.61 4.89 -1.77
C TYR A 153 19.66 6.42 -1.90
N THR A 154 18.72 7.01 -2.64
CA THR A 154 18.71 8.45 -2.96
C THR A 154 18.54 9.35 -1.74
N SER A 155 18.06 8.83 -0.61
CA SER A 155 17.91 9.58 0.65
C SER A 155 19.07 9.34 1.63
N GLN A 156 20.07 8.53 1.28
CA GLN A 156 21.15 8.20 2.20
C GLN A 156 22.17 9.34 2.32
N LYS A 157 22.77 9.45 3.51
CA LYS A 157 23.70 10.52 3.92
C LYS A 157 24.86 10.80 2.95
N HIS A 158 25.37 9.78 2.27
CA HIS A 158 26.51 9.88 1.35
C HIS A 158 26.11 9.60 -0.11
N ALA A 159 24.83 9.72 -0.47
CA ALA A 159 24.35 9.43 -1.83
C ALA A 159 24.94 10.37 -2.90
N ASP A 160 25.45 11.54 -2.49
CA ASP A 160 26.14 12.52 -3.34
C ASP A 160 27.60 12.15 -3.67
N SER A 161 28.21 11.28 -2.85
CA SER A 161 29.64 10.95 -2.89
C SER A 161 29.93 9.46 -3.01
N LYS A 162 28.92 8.61 -2.81
CA LYS A 162 28.97 7.16 -2.93
C LYS A 162 28.00 6.67 -3.98
N SER A 163 28.50 5.81 -4.86
CA SER A 163 27.70 5.14 -5.89
C SER A 163 26.70 4.15 -5.29
N PHE A 164 25.68 3.81 -6.07
CA PHE A 164 24.72 2.76 -5.67
C PHE A 164 25.42 1.42 -5.41
N ASP A 165 26.41 1.05 -6.23
CA ASP A 165 27.18 -0.19 -6.06
C ASP A 165 27.95 -0.21 -4.72
N GLU A 166 28.54 0.92 -4.31
CA GLU A 166 29.19 1.04 -3.00
C GLU A 166 28.18 0.87 -1.85
N TYR A 167 26.96 1.41 -2.00
CA TYR A 167 25.87 1.22 -1.04
C TYR A 167 25.36 -0.22 -1.00
N GLN A 168 25.25 -0.90 -2.14
CA GLN A 168 24.91 -2.32 -2.18
C GLN A 168 25.98 -3.16 -1.50
N ALA A 169 27.26 -2.87 -1.75
CA ALA A 169 28.37 -3.60 -1.14
C ALA A 169 28.36 -3.47 0.39
N ILE A 170 28.17 -2.26 0.93
CA ILE A 170 28.08 -2.07 2.38
C ILE A 170 26.80 -2.71 2.94
N ALA A 171 25.64 -2.56 2.30
CA ALA A 171 24.40 -3.18 2.74
C ALA A 171 24.51 -4.72 2.80
N ARG A 172 25.18 -5.34 1.83
CA ARG A 172 25.50 -6.78 1.84
C ARG A 172 26.41 -7.16 3.00
N LYS A 173 27.50 -6.41 3.24
CA LYS A 173 28.37 -6.62 4.42
C LYS A 173 27.56 -6.56 5.72
N ARG A 174 26.68 -5.58 5.85
CA ARG A 174 25.86 -5.37 7.04
C ARG A 174 24.78 -6.43 7.23
N GLY A 175 24.17 -6.92 6.14
CA GLY A 175 23.27 -8.07 6.16
C GLY A 175 23.94 -9.34 6.69
N ALA A 176 25.20 -9.58 6.30
CA ALA A 176 25.99 -10.68 6.84
C ALA A 176 26.24 -10.52 8.35
N GLN A 177 26.65 -9.32 8.79
CA GLN A 177 26.86 -9.04 10.21
C GLN A 177 25.58 -9.21 11.03
N PHE A 178 24.44 -8.75 10.50
CA PHE A 178 23.13 -8.89 11.12
C PHE A 178 22.75 -10.36 11.33
N MET A 179 22.85 -11.18 10.28
CA MET A 179 22.56 -12.61 10.39
C MET A 179 23.50 -13.33 11.38
N GLN A 180 24.80 -13.02 11.32
CA GLN A 180 25.79 -13.57 12.27
C GLN A 180 25.49 -13.19 13.72
N ALA A 181 25.05 -11.94 13.97
CA ALA A 181 24.69 -11.49 15.30
C ALA A 181 23.50 -12.30 15.86
N ILE A 182 22.50 -12.58 15.04
CA ILE A 182 21.36 -13.42 15.45
C ILE A 182 21.82 -14.86 15.70
N GLU A 183 22.56 -15.46 14.76
CA GLU A 183 23.02 -16.85 14.89
C GLU A 183 24.02 -17.06 16.04
N SER A 184 24.70 -15.99 16.50
CA SER A 184 25.54 -16.05 17.69
C SER A 184 24.76 -16.28 18.98
N GLU A 185 23.49 -15.90 19.01
CA GLU A 185 22.58 -16.14 20.14
C GLU A 185 21.66 -17.35 19.88
N PHE A 186 21.25 -17.55 18.64
CA PHE A 186 20.14 -18.42 18.27
C PHE A 186 20.52 -19.35 17.10
N PRO A 187 20.81 -20.65 17.32
CA PRO A 187 21.20 -21.54 16.24
C PRO A 187 20.00 -21.83 15.31
N SER A 188 20.22 -21.78 13.98
CA SER A 188 19.19 -22.07 12.96
C SER A 188 17.89 -21.26 13.14
N PRO A 189 17.96 -19.91 13.18
CA PRO A 189 16.81 -19.06 13.40
C PRO A 189 15.83 -19.10 12.22
N VAL A 190 14.55 -18.92 12.53
CA VAL A 190 13.57 -18.44 11.55
C VAL A 190 13.56 -16.91 11.60
N ILE A 191 13.93 -16.27 10.50
CA ILE A 191 13.77 -14.83 10.30
C ILE A 191 12.47 -14.60 9.55
N HIS A 192 11.39 -14.36 10.30
CA HIS A 192 10.11 -14.02 9.70
C HIS A 192 10.13 -12.57 9.20
N THR A 193 9.47 -12.30 8.08
CA THR A 193 9.36 -10.97 7.46
C THR A 193 7.96 -10.80 6.89
N PHE A 194 7.48 -9.55 6.83
CA PHE A 194 6.18 -9.21 6.22
C PHE A 194 6.27 -9.04 4.71
N PHE A 195 7.46 -8.72 4.20
CA PHE A 195 7.79 -8.73 2.78
C PHE A 195 9.30 -8.93 2.59
N GLN A 196 9.70 -9.43 1.41
CA GLN A 196 11.11 -9.52 1.04
C GLN A 196 11.29 -9.24 -0.46
N LEU A 197 11.87 -10.17 -1.24
CA LEU A 197 12.21 -9.89 -2.65
C LEU A 197 10.99 -9.91 -3.57
N SER A 198 9.93 -10.62 -3.19
CA SER A 198 8.69 -10.65 -3.95
C SER A 198 8.01 -9.28 -4.08
N TYR A 199 8.32 -8.35 -3.17
CA TYR A 199 7.92 -6.94 -3.25
C TYR A 199 8.36 -6.28 -4.57
N PHE A 200 9.48 -6.72 -5.14
CA PHE A 200 10.07 -6.17 -6.35
C PHE A 200 9.65 -6.95 -7.62
N ASP A 201 8.46 -7.55 -7.67
CA ASP A 201 8.02 -8.43 -8.77
C ASP A 201 8.20 -7.80 -10.17
N ALA A 202 7.82 -6.54 -10.35
CA ALA A 202 7.98 -5.83 -11.62
C ALA A 202 9.46 -5.64 -11.99
N LEU A 203 10.33 -5.36 -11.01
CA LEU A 203 11.76 -5.18 -11.22
C LEU A 203 12.46 -6.52 -11.48
N ALA A 204 12.04 -7.59 -10.80
CA ALA A 204 12.57 -8.92 -10.99
C ALA A 204 12.25 -9.48 -12.40
N LYS A 205 11.17 -9.01 -13.04
CA LYS A 205 10.79 -9.31 -14.43
C LYS A 205 11.54 -8.49 -15.48
N GLU A 206 12.24 -7.43 -15.08
CA GLU A 206 13.09 -6.66 -15.99
C GLU A 206 14.27 -7.53 -16.46
N LEU A 207 14.34 -7.73 -17.79
CA LEU A 207 15.30 -8.64 -18.41
C LEU A 207 16.67 -8.01 -18.60
N ASP A 208 16.71 -6.67 -18.74
CA ASP A 208 17.97 -5.93 -18.84
C ASP A 208 18.51 -5.61 -17.44
N PRO A 209 19.66 -6.19 -17.03
CA PRO A 209 20.25 -5.92 -15.72
C PRO A 209 20.57 -4.44 -15.49
N GLN A 210 20.98 -3.69 -16.52
CA GLN A 210 21.34 -2.27 -16.35
C GLN A 210 20.09 -1.41 -16.11
N VAL A 211 18.98 -1.72 -16.79
CA VAL A 211 17.70 -1.05 -16.56
C VAL A 211 17.18 -1.41 -15.17
N ARG A 212 17.29 -2.67 -14.78
CA ARG A 212 16.88 -3.14 -13.46
C ARG A 212 17.65 -2.44 -12.35
N ASP A 213 18.98 -2.38 -12.45
CA ASP A 213 19.83 -1.76 -11.42
C ASP A 213 19.57 -0.25 -11.31
N ARG A 214 19.34 0.44 -12.45
CA ARG A 214 18.93 1.86 -12.46
C ARG A 214 17.59 2.08 -11.79
N LYS A 215 16.59 1.23 -12.05
CA LYS A 215 15.28 1.36 -11.39
C LYS A 215 15.38 0.99 -9.91
N LEU A 216 16.20 0.00 -9.56
CA LEU A 216 16.43 -0.41 -8.17
C LEU A 216 17.12 0.69 -7.37
N SER A 217 18.05 1.45 -7.95
CA SER A 217 18.70 2.59 -7.28
C SER A 217 17.73 3.72 -6.94
N GLN A 218 16.56 3.76 -7.59
CA GLN A 218 15.50 4.76 -7.33
C GLN A 218 14.37 4.19 -6.46
N ALA A 219 14.38 2.89 -6.15
CA ALA A 219 13.33 2.24 -5.40
C ALA A 219 13.41 2.57 -3.91
N GLY A 220 12.23 2.72 -3.26
CA GLY A 220 12.15 2.99 -1.82
C GLY A 220 12.76 1.92 -0.92
N TYR A 221 12.92 0.69 -1.43
CA TYR A 221 13.58 -0.41 -0.74
C TYR A 221 14.85 -0.90 -1.48
N GLY A 222 15.48 -0.07 -2.30
CA GLY A 222 16.54 -0.45 -3.25
C GLY A 222 17.76 -1.18 -2.65
N LEU A 223 18.09 -0.97 -1.38
CA LEU A 223 19.20 -1.65 -0.68
C LEU A 223 18.82 -2.99 -0.04
N LEU A 224 17.53 -3.29 0.10
CA LEU A 224 17.04 -4.51 0.75
C LEU A 224 17.54 -5.80 0.06
N PRO A 225 17.57 -5.92 -1.29
CA PRO A 225 18.11 -7.11 -1.94
C PRO A 225 19.59 -7.38 -1.62
N ALA A 226 20.40 -6.33 -1.53
CA ALA A 226 21.81 -6.48 -1.17
C ALA A 226 21.97 -6.96 0.28
N PHE A 227 21.18 -6.40 1.20
CA PHE A 227 21.14 -6.83 2.60
C PHE A 227 20.75 -8.31 2.74
N LEU A 228 19.68 -8.77 2.07
CA LEU A 228 19.30 -10.18 2.09
C LEU A 228 20.40 -11.08 1.53
N ASN A 229 21.05 -10.69 0.42
CA ASN A 229 22.18 -11.46 -0.11
C ASN A 229 23.31 -11.58 0.93
N GLY A 230 23.54 -10.53 1.72
CA GLY A 230 24.46 -10.55 2.85
C GLY A 230 24.08 -11.58 3.91
N MET A 231 22.81 -11.61 4.30
CA MET A 231 22.30 -12.61 5.23
C MET A 231 22.51 -14.03 4.68
N LEU A 232 22.20 -14.23 3.40
CA LEU A 232 22.35 -15.53 2.72
C LEU A 232 23.82 -15.96 2.62
N ASP A 233 24.77 -15.05 2.47
CA ASP A 233 26.21 -15.40 2.41
C ASP A 233 26.63 -16.24 3.61
N VAL A 234 26.13 -15.90 4.80
CA VAL A 234 26.56 -16.45 6.08
C VAL A 234 25.54 -17.35 6.77
N ALA A 235 24.27 -17.30 6.37
CA ALA A 235 23.20 -18.12 6.96
C ALA A 235 23.62 -19.59 7.08
N SER A 236 23.51 -20.14 8.29
CA SER A 236 23.76 -21.55 8.55
C SER A 236 22.74 -22.43 7.81
N PRO A 237 23.05 -23.72 7.51
CA PRO A 237 22.16 -24.57 6.73
C PRO A 237 20.73 -24.73 7.29
N GLY A 238 20.56 -24.62 8.60
CA GLY A 238 19.26 -24.75 9.27
C GLY A 238 18.47 -23.44 9.39
N ALA A 239 19.08 -22.29 9.06
CA ALA A 239 18.37 -21.02 9.08
C ALA A 239 17.29 -20.95 7.99
N ILE A 240 16.17 -20.32 8.33
CA ILE A 240 15.06 -20.05 7.42
C ILE A 240 14.79 -18.55 7.42
N ILE A 241 14.48 -18.00 6.25
CA ILE A 241 14.02 -16.62 6.11
C ILE A 241 12.68 -16.70 5.39
N THR A 242 11.67 -15.92 5.79
CA THR A 242 10.43 -15.85 5.00
C THR A 242 10.51 -14.72 3.98
N ASP A 243 9.81 -14.87 2.86
CA ASP A 243 9.38 -13.79 1.98
C ASP A 243 7.88 -13.63 2.21
N GLY A 244 7.49 -12.58 2.93
CA GLY A 244 6.09 -12.32 3.27
C GLY A 244 5.31 -11.70 2.10
N ASN A 245 4.03 -12.03 2.02
CA ASN A 245 3.11 -11.43 1.06
C ASN A 245 2.12 -10.50 1.74
N GLU A 246 2.59 -9.35 2.24
CA GLU A 246 1.68 -8.36 2.82
C GLU A 246 0.56 -7.94 1.84
N SER A 247 0.83 -7.95 0.53
CA SER A 247 -0.18 -7.65 -0.49
C SER A 247 -1.40 -8.59 -0.48
N SER A 248 -1.33 -9.77 0.15
CA SER A 248 -2.50 -10.65 0.27
C SER A 248 -3.61 -10.12 1.17
N TYR A 249 -3.38 -9.02 1.91
CA TYR A 249 -4.42 -8.30 2.63
C TYR A 249 -5.65 -7.98 1.76
N TYR A 250 -5.44 -7.74 0.47
CA TYR A 250 -6.47 -7.22 -0.44
C TYR A 250 -7.01 -8.24 -1.44
N TYR A 251 -6.54 -9.49 -1.38
CA TYR A 251 -6.87 -10.48 -2.40
C TYR A 251 -8.35 -10.89 -2.34
N THR A 252 -8.91 -11.13 -3.52
CA THR A 252 -10.31 -11.55 -3.72
C THR A 252 -10.43 -12.87 -4.48
N GLU A 253 -9.33 -13.39 -5.01
CA GLU A 253 -9.30 -14.62 -5.80
C GLU A 253 -8.07 -15.49 -5.50
N PRO A 254 -8.17 -16.83 -5.69
CA PRO A 254 -7.07 -17.76 -5.41
C PRO A 254 -5.82 -17.49 -6.26
N LEU A 255 -6.02 -17.07 -7.52
CA LEU A 255 -4.93 -16.90 -8.48
C LEU A 255 -3.90 -15.85 -8.02
N GLN A 256 -4.32 -14.84 -7.26
CA GLN A 256 -3.42 -13.84 -6.69
C GLN A 256 -2.41 -14.47 -5.71
N TYR A 257 -2.86 -15.41 -4.87
CA TYR A 257 -2.00 -16.16 -3.96
C TYR A 257 -0.98 -17.03 -4.71
N PHE A 258 -1.42 -17.75 -5.75
CA PHE A 258 -0.51 -18.57 -6.57
C PHE A 258 0.52 -17.73 -7.32
N ARG A 259 0.14 -16.55 -7.84
CA ARG A 259 1.07 -15.62 -8.48
C ARG A 259 2.12 -15.12 -7.48
N ALA A 260 1.70 -14.72 -6.28
CA ALA A 260 2.63 -14.29 -5.23
C ALA A 260 3.61 -15.42 -4.84
N PHE A 261 3.12 -16.65 -4.66
CA PHE A 261 3.98 -17.81 -4.41
C PHE A 261 4.99 -18.03 -5.53
N HIS A 262 4.55 -17.95 -6.80
CA HIS A 262 5.46 -18.03 -7.93
C HIS A 262 6.51 -16.91 -7.92
N SER A 263 6.10 -15.68 -7.61
CA SER A 263 7.02 -14.55 -7.51
C SER A 263 8.09 -14.77 -6.45
N MET A 264 7.72 -15.27 -5.27
CA MET A 264 8.67 -15.60 -4.19
C MET A 264 9.63 -16.73 -4.57
N LYS A 265 9.14 -17.81 -5.18
CA LYS A 265 9.96 -19.01 -5.44
C LYS A 265 10.75 -18.95 -6.75
N GLN A 266 10.31 -18.16 -7.73
CA GLN A 266 10.89 -18.11 -9.08
C GLN A 266 11.31 -16.71 -9.49
N THR A 267 10.39 -15.76 -9.58
CA THR A 267 10.69 -14.42 -10.13
C THR A 267 11.79 -13.72 -9.32
N ALA A 268 11.70 -13.76 -7.99
CA ALA A 268 12.64 -13.10 -7.07
C ALA A 268 14.11 -13.54 -7.23
N LEU A 269 14.38 -14.74 -7.79
CA LEU A 269 15.75 -15.22 -8.03
C LEU A 269 16.57 -14.31 -8.96
N ALA A 270 15.90 -13.47 -9.75
CA ALA A 270 16.54 -12.45 -10.57
C ALA A 270 17.32 -11.39 -9.76
N LEU A 271 16.94 -11.20 -8.49
CA LEU A 271 17.56 -10.27 -7.53
C LEU A 271 18.52 -10.97 -6.55
N VAL A 272 18.67 -12.30 -6.66
CA VAL A 272 19.54 -13.10 -5.80
C VAL A 272 20.87 -13.34 -6.50
N ALA A 273 21.96 -13.04 -5.79
CA ALA A 273 23.32 -13.27 -6.25
C ALA A 273 23.50 -14.75 -6.64
N PRO A 274 24.17 -15.07 -7.78
CA PRO A 274 24.26 -16.44 -8.29
C PRO A 274 24.68 -17.48 -7.25
N GLU A 275 25.65 -17.16 -6.41
CA GLU A 275 26.18 -17.98 -5.31
C GLU A 275 25.15 -18.29 -4.22
N ASN A 276 24.15 -17.42 -4.02
CA ASN A 276 23.12 -17.55 -3.00
C ASN A 276 21.84 -18.23 -3.49
N ARG A 277 21.70 -18.50 -4.80
CA ARG A 277 20.46 -19.07 -5.37
C ARG A 277 20.09 -20.45 -4.83
N VAL A 278 21.09 -21.27 -4.45
CA VAL A 278 20.84 -22.57 -3.81
C VAL A 278 20.26 -22.35 -2.42
N LYS A 279 20.94 -21.53 -1.59
CA LYS A 279 20.46 -21.17 -0.25
C LYS A 279 19.08 -20.55 -0.29
N TYR A 280 18.83 -19.59 -1.18
CA TYR A 280 17.51 -18.99 -1.38
C TYR A 280 16.43 -20.05 -1.61
N ARG A 281 16.64 -20.99 -2.55
CA ARG A 281 15.65 -22.03 -2.85
C ARG A 281 15.37 -22.97 -1.67
N THR A 282 16.35 -23.22 -0.82
CA THR A 282 16.24 -24.16 0.31
C THR A 282 15.87 -23.51 1.63
N GLN A 283 16.13 -22.21 1.79
CA GLN A 283 16.02 -21.49 3.06
C GLN A 283 14.97 -20.38 3.04
N ILE A 284 14.50 -19.96 1.85
CA ILE A 284 13.40 -18.99 1.75
C ILE A 284 12.06 -19.70 1.69
N GLN A 285 11.19 -19.37 2.65
CA GLN A 285 9.82 -19.85 2.72
C GLN A 285 8.84 -18.75 2.28
N ALA A 286 7.86 -19.11 1.46
CA ALA A 286 6.74 -18.23 1.18
C ALA A 286 5.83 -18.11 2.40
N SER A 287 5.54 -16.89 2.85
CA SER A 287 4.52 -16.62 3.87
C SER A 287 3.43 -15.69 3.33
N GLN A 288 2.25 -15.75 3.94
CA GLN A 288 1.06 -15.03 3.49
C GLN A 288 0.45 -14.24 4.65
N ALA A 289 -0.32 -13.22 4.32
CA ALA A 289 -0.84 -12.25 5.28
C ALA A 289 -2.37 -12.19 5.27
N LEU A 290 -2.98 -11.91 6.42
CA LEU A 290 -4.40 -11.62 6.58
C LEU A 290 -4.56 -10.26 7.26
N TYR A 291 -5.55 -9.47 6.86
CA TYR A 291 -5.79 -8.15 7.47
C TYR A 291 -7.25 -7.96 7.83
N VAL A 292 -7.50 -7.79 9.12
CA VAL A 292 -8.87 -7.71 9.65
C VAL A 292 -9.51 -6.37 9.32
N ASP A 293 -8.80 -5.26 9.50
CA ASP A 293 -9.39 -3.92 9.44
C ASP A 293 -9.96 -3.58 8.06
N TYR A 294 -9.26 -3.99 7.01
CA TYR A 294 -9.72 -3.84 5.63
C TYR A 294 -10.96 -4.69 5.33
N LEU A 295 -11.00 -5.92 5.83
CA LEU A 295 -12.04 -6.92 5.54
C LEU A 295 -13.28 -6.79 6.43
N PHE A 296 -13.19 -6.13 7.58
CA PHE A 296 -14.28 -5.98 8.55
C PHE A 296 -14.74 -4.53 8.82
N LYS A 297 -14.36 -3.58 7.95
CA LYS A 297 -14.78 -2.16 8.00
C LYS A 297 -14.24 -1.38 9.22
N TYR A 298 -13.05 -1.72 9.70
CA TYR A 298 -12.36 -0.88 10.69
C TYR A 298 -11.41 0.13 10.05
N TRP A 299 -11.08 -0.07 8.78
CA TRP A 299 -10.31 0.89 8.01
C TRP A 299 -11.12 2.19 7.77
N PRO A 300 -10.49 3.38 7.87
CA PRO A 300 -11.19 4.65 7.78
C PRO A 300 -11.67 5.02 6.37
N HIS A 301 -11.22 4.29 5.35
CA HIS A 301 -11.59 4.50 3.95
C HIS A 301 -12.60 3.43 3.51
N ALA A 302 -13.47 3.78 2.55
CA ALA A 302 -14.40 2.82 1.97
C ALA A 302 -13.64 1.67 1.29
N THR A 303 -13.96 0.43 1.67
CA THR A 303 -13.44 -0.79 1.04
C THR A 303 -14.59 -1.54 0.38
N PRO A 304 -14.31 -2.56 -0.46
CA PRO A 304 -15.38 -3.46 -0.93
C PRO A 304 -16.17 -4.09 0.22
N ALA A 305 -15.53 -4.28 1.38
CA ALA A 305 -16.20 -4.80 2.57
C ALA A 305 -17.33 -3.88 3.05
N THR A 306 -17.23 -2.55 2.86
CA THR A 306 -18.25 -1.54 3.18
C THR A 306 -19.64 -1.90 2.62
N HIS A 307 -19.68 -2.57 1.47
CA HIS A 307 -20.90 -2.95 0.76
C HIS A 307 -21.29 -4.44 0.92
N MET A 308 -20.62 -5.17 1.82
CA MET A 308 -20.91 -6.57 2.15
C MET A 308 -21.75 -6.71 3.42
N THR A 309 -22.49 -7.82 3.53
CA THR A 309 -23.08 -8.26 4.80
C THR A 309 -22.00 -8.79 5.75
N GLU A 310 -22.33 -8.96 7.03
CA GLU A 310 -21.42 -9.60 8.00
C GLU A 310 -21.00 -11.02 7.56
N GLN A 311 -21.95 -11.82 7.09
CA GLN A 311 -21.64 -13.18 6.64
C GLN A 311 -20.75 -13.19 5.38
N GLU A 312 -20.92 -12.23 4.48
CA GLU A 312 -20.08 -12.09 3.28
C GLU A 312 -18.63 -11.70 3.66
N ARG A 313 -18.46 -10.81 4.65
CA ARG A 313 -17.12 -10.47 5.18
C ARG A 313 -16.44 -11.65 5.86
N ALA A 314 -17.18 -12.40 6.69
CA ALA A 314 -16.66 -13.62 7.31
C ALA A 314 -16.25 -14.68 6.26
N LYS A 315 -17.04 -14.87 5.20
CA LYS A 315 -16.67 -15.74 4.07
C LYS A 315 -15.43 -15.24 3.34
N TRP A 316 -15.29 -13.94 3.15
CA TRP A 316 -14.07 -13.39 2.54
C TRP A 316 -12.85 -13.66 3.42
N PHE A 317 -12.97 -13.49 4.74
CA PHE A 317 -11.88 -13.82 5.65
C PHE A 317 -11.56 -15.32 5.68
N GLU A 318 -12.56 -16.19 5.61
CA GLU A 318 -12.37 -17.64 5.50
C GLU A 318 -11.65 -18.01 4.18
N HIS A 319 -12.04 -17.39 3.06
CA HIS A 319 -11.37 -17.54 1.77
C HIS A 319 -9.89 -17.14 1.87
N ASN A 320 -9.60 -15.96 2.40
CA ASN A 320 -8.23 -15.46 2.51
C ASN A 320 -7.41 -16.36 3.44
N THR A 321 -7.96 -16.77 4.58
CA THR A 321 -7.29 -17.69 5.53
C THR A 321 -6.98 -19.02 4.87
N TYR A 322 -7.93 -19.59 4.12
CA TYR A 322 -7.73 -20.86 3.42
C TYR A 322 -6.63 -20.77 2.38
N TRP A 323 -6.69 -19.79 1.47
CA TRP A 323 -5.71 -19.69 0.38
C TRP A 323 -4.34 -19.22 0.85
N ALA A 324 -4.28 -18.39 1.89
CA ALA A 324 -3.03 -18.05 2.57
C ALA A 324 -2.34 -19.30 3.14
N LEU A 325 -3.07 -20.16 3.88
CA LEU A 325 -2.53 -21.40 4.43
C LEU A 325 -2.19 -22.43 3.33
N TYR A 326 -3.00 -22.48 2.27
CA TYR A 326 -2.81 -23.40 1.16
C TYR A 326 -1.51 -23.10 0.39
N THR A 327 -1.22 -21.82 0.19
CA THR A 327 -0.11 -21.36 -0.68
C THR A 327 1.14 -20.91 0.07
N SER A 328 1.12 -20.76 1.40
CA SER A 328 2.36 -20.55 2.17
C SER A 328 3.18 -21.84 2.20
N ASP A 329 4.48 -21.75 2.47
CA ASP A 329 5.29 -22.93 2.79
C ASP A 329 4.95 -23.40 4.21
N ARG A 330 4.96 -22.48 5.19
CA ARG A 330 4.64 -22.76 6.60
C ARG A 330 3.80 -21.68 7.27
N TYR A 331 4.21 -20.42 7.18
CA TYR A 331 3.65 -19.34 8.00
C TYR A 331 2.59 -18.50 7.30
N VAL A 332 1.54 -18.17 8.05
CA VAL A 332 0.58 -17.10 7.76
C VAL A 332 0.49 -16.22 8.99
N TRP A 333 0.43 -14.90 8.86
CA TRP A 333 0.14 -14.02 10.00
C TRP A 333 -1.19 -13.29 9.81
N LEU A 334 -1.90 -13.10 10.91
CA LEU A 334 -3.13 -12.33 10.97
C LEU A 334 -2.83 -10.98 11.61
N TYR A 335 -3.04 -9.91 10.85
CA TYR A 335 -2.82 -8.52 11.24
C TYR A 335 -4.09 -7.77 11.60
N SER A 336 -4.02 -6.96 12.66
CA SER A 336 -5.07 -5.99 12.98
C SER A 336 -4.60 -4.76 13.75
N GLU A 337 -5.34 -3.66 13.61
CA GLU A 337 -5.03 -2.37 14.26
C GLU A 337 -6.09 -1.92 15.27
N LYS A 338 -7.37 -2.22 15.01
CA LYS A 338 -8.50 -1.71 15.81
C LYS A 338 -9.14 -2.72 16.75
N MET A 339 -8.62 -3.94 16.83
CA MET A 339 -9.11 -4.98 17.75
C MET A 339 -8.02 -5.47 18.69
N ASN A 340 -8.42 -6.24 19.71
CA ASN A 340 -7.52 -6.89 20.65
C ASN A 340 -8.00 -8.31 20.96
N TRP A 341 -7.26 -9.33 20.50
CA TRP A 341 -7.58 -10.73 20.73
C TRP A 341 -7.59 -11.11 22.21
N TRP A 342 -6.64 -10.56 22.94
CA TRP A 342 -6.33 -10.96 24.32
C TRP A 342 -7.32 -10.38 25.32
N LYS A 343 -7.92 -9.23 25.00
CA LYS A 343 -8.91 -8.54 25.82
C LYS A 343 -10.35 -8.72 25.34
N ASN A 344 -10.58 -9.42 24.22
CA ASN A 344 -11.89 -9.52 23.56
C ASN A 344 -12.47 -8.15 23.14
N GLU A 345 -11.63 -7.21 22.72
CA GLU A 345 -12.08 -5.87 22.34
C GLU A 345 -12.22 -5.77 20.81
N ASN A 346 -13.37 -5.28 20.35
CA ASN A 346 -13.69 -5.07 18.93
C ASN A 346 -13.44 -6.29 18.01
N LEU A 347 -13.66 -7.52 18.50
CA LEU A 347 -13.61 -8.71 17.66
C LEU A 347 -14.81 -8.72 16.70
N PRO A 348 -14.62 -8.72 15.37
CA PRO A 348 -15.74 -8.69 14.45
C PRO A 348 -16.48 -10.04 14.41
N PRO A 349 -17.82 -10.03 14.26
CA PRO A 349 -18.60 -11.26 14.17
C PRO A 349 -18.12 -12.18 13.03
N GLY A 350 -17.94 -13.47 13.35
CA GLY A 350 -17.54 -14.51 12.40
C GLY A 350 -16.05 -14.59 12.07
N LEU A 351 -15.21 -13.69 12.61
CA LEU A 351 -13.75 -13.73 12.38
C LEU A 351 -13.11 -15.04 12.86
N GLU A 352 -13.33 -15.39 14.13
CA GLU A 352 -12.73 -16.58 14.74
C GLU A 352 -13.25 -17.87 14.08
N ASP A 353 -14.55 -17.94 13.80
CA ASP A 353 -15.18 -19.07 13.09
C ASP A 353 -14.62 -19.25 11.67
N ALA A 354 -14.37 -18.14 10.95
CA ALA A 354 -13.76 -18.18 9.63
C ALA A 354 -12.34 -18.77 9.67
N VAL A 355 -11.54 -18.38 10.68
CA VAL A 355 -10.20 -18.95 10.91
C VAL A 355 -10.27 -20.45 11.22
N ILE A 356 -11.11 -20.84 12.18
CA ILE A 356 -11.28 -22.23 12.61
C ILE A 356 -11.74 -23.10 11.43
N SER A 357 -12.72 -22.64 10.66
CA SER A 357 -13.25 -23.37 9.50
C SER A 357 -12.18 -23.56 8.42
N ALA A 358 -11.46 -22.51 8.05
CA ALA A 358 -10.39 -22.59 7.05
C ALA A 358 -9.28 -23.55 7.48
N ARG A 359 -8.81 -23.45 8.73
CA ARG A 359 -7.79 -24.36 9.29
C ARG A 359 -8.26 -25.81 9.29
N ARG A 360 -9.50 -26.08 9.70
CA ARG A 360 -10.10 -27.43 9.66
C ARG A 360 -10.08 -27.98 8.24
N LYS A 361 -10.49 -27.20 7.24
CA LYS A 361 -10.51 -27.62 5.82
C LYS A 361 -9.11 -27.94 5.31
N ILE A 362 -8.11 -27.11 5.62
CA ILE A 362 -6.71 -27.36 5.26
C ILE A 362 -6.19 -28.66 5.91
N ALA A 363 -6.42 -28.84 7.20
CA ALA A 363 -6.01 -30.05 7.93
C ALA A 363 -6.68 -31.32 7.38
N ALA A 364 -7.97 -31.23 7.02
CA ALA A 364 -8.75 -32.32 6.43
C ALA A 364 -8.52 -32.51 4.92
N ARG A 365 -7.73 -31.65 4.27
CA ARG A 365 -7.52 -31.60 2.80
C ARG A 365 -8.83 -31.46 2.02
N GLU A 366 -9.77 -30.70 2.56
CA GLU A 366 -11.03 -30.34 1.92
C GLU A 366 -10.87 -29.06 1.10
N GLY A 367 -11.66 -28.93 0.03
CA GLY A 367 -11.80 -27.65 -0.69
C GLY A 367 -12.52 -26.59 0.14
N LEU A 368 -12.33 -25.31 -0.19
CA LEU A 368 -13.00 -24.19 0.49
C LEU A 368 -14.54 -24.31 0.46
N GLY A 369 -15.10 -24.83 -0.63
CA GLY A 369 -16.53 -25.11 -0.77
C GLY A 369 -17.40 -23.93 -1.21
N PHE A 370 -16.79 -22.79 -1.53
CA PHE A 370 -17.44 -21.64 -2.18
C PHE A 370 -16.40 -20.80 -2.92
N GLU A 371 -16.88 -19.94 -3.82
CA GLU A 371 -16.06 -18.98 -4.56
C GLU A 371 -16.42 -17.55 -4.17
N MET A 372 -15.43 -16.65 -4.17
CA MET A 372 -15.64 -15.24 -3.82
C MET A 372 -16.22 -14.40 -4.95
N THR A 373 -16.11 -14.86 -6.21
CA THR A 373 -16.49 -14.08 -7.41
C THR A 373 -17.88 -13.47 -7.32
N GLU A 374 -18.91 -14.26 -6.96
CA GLU A 374 -20.28 -13.75 -6.85
C GLU A 374 -20.49 -12.81 -5.66
N ILE A 375 -19.81 -13.05 -4.54
CA ILE A 375 -19.88 -12.20 -3.34
C ILE A 375 -19.29 -10.82 -3.68
N ILE A 376 -18.13 -10.78 -4.32
CA ILE A 376 -17.49 -9.54 -4.77
C ILE A 376 -18.36 -8.82 -5.80
N ALA A 377 -18.96 -9.54 -6.75
CA ALA A 377 -19.85 -8.94 -7.76
C ALA A 377 -21.07 -8.26 -7.11
N ARG A 378 -21.72 -8.92 -6.14
CA ARG A 378 -22.83 -8.31 -5.38
C ARG A 378 -22.40 -7.10 -4.57
N ALA A 379 -21.21 -7.14 -3.94
CA ALA A 379 -20.68 -6.01 -3.19
C ALA A 379 -20.45 -4.80 -4.11
N LYS A 380 -19.84 -5.01 -5.29
CA LYS A 380 -19.65 -3.97 -6.32
C LYS A 380 -20.97 -3.42 -6.84
N GLN A 381 -21.98 -4.26 -7.03
CA GLN A 381 -23.31 -3.81 -7.44
C GLN A 381 -23.93 -2.88 -6.37
N ARG A 382 -23.89 -3.27 -5.09
CA ARG A 382 -24.40 -2.43 -3.99
C ARG A 382 -23.59 -1.14 -3.82
N GLU A 383 -22.28 -1.17 -4.07
CA GLU A 383 -21.44 0.03 -4.13
C GLU A 383 -21.92 0.98 -5.24
N ALA A 384 -22.14 0.47 -6.45
CA ALA A 384 -22.63 1.25 -7.57
C ALA A 384 -24.03 1.85 -7.30
N GLU A 385 -24.96 1.05 -6.77
CA GLU A 385 -26.30 1.51 -6.39
C GLU A 385 -26.24 2.59 -5.29
N HIS A 386 -25.38 2.41 -4.29
CA HIS A 386 -25.17 3.39 -3.23
C HIS A 386 -24.57 4.69 -3.76
N LEU A 387 -23.51 4.60 -4.57
CA LEU A 387 -22.89 5.76 -5.21
C LEU A 387 -23.88 6.53 -6.07
N GLN A 388 -24.71 5.83 -6.86
CA GLN A 388 -25.77 6.44 -7.64
C GLN A 388 -26.76 7.22 -6.75
N ALA A 389 -27.13 6.65 -5.59
CA ALA A 389 -28.06 7.29 -4.66
C ALA A 389 -27.49 8.55 -3.97
N ILE A 390 -26.19 8.58 -3.64
CA ILE A 390 -25.59 9.70 -2.88
C ILE A 390 -24.97 10.81 -3.76
N LEU A 391 -24.61 10.49 -5.00
CA LEU A 391 -24.02 11.45 -5.92
C LEU A 391 -25.09 12.20 -6.73
N GLY A 392 -26.18 11.52 -7.08
CA GLY A 392 -27.18 12.09 -8.00
C GLY A 392 -26.57 12.50 -9.34
N GLN A 393 -27.34 13.23 -10.15
CA GLN A 393 -26.84 13.89 -11.34
C GLN A 393 -26.94 15.40 -11.11
N MET A 394 -25.80 16.09 -11.12
CA MET A 394 -25.78 17.55 -11.00
C MET A 394 -26.08 18.17 -12.35
N THR A 395 -27.12 19.00 -12.43
CA THR A 395 -27.48 19.76 -13.62
C THR A 395 -27.64 21.22 -13.26
N LYS A 396 -27.03 22.11 -14.05
CA LYS A 396 -27.20 23.56 -13.91
C LYS A 396 -27.48 24.19 -15.27
N THR A 397 -28.36 25.18 -15.28
CA THR A 397 -28.51 26.08 -16.42
C THR A 397 -27.36 27.08 -16.44
N VAL A 398 -26.69 27.21 -17.58
CA VAL A 398 -25.66 28.21 -17.83
C VAL A 398 -26.25 29.32 -18.68
N PRO A 399 -26.41 30.55 -18.15
CA PRO A 399 -27.03 31.65 -18.87
C PRO A 399 -26.12 32.22 -19.96
N ARG A 400 -26.74 32.63 -21.06
CA ARG A 400 -26.11 33.48 -22.06
C ARG A 400 -26.09 34.93 -21.62
N LEU A 401 -24.94 35.57 -21.73
CA LEU A 401 -24.76 36.99 -21.45
C LEU A 401 -25.56 37.86 -22.44
N GLN A 402 -26.00 39.02 -21.96
CA GLN A 402 -26.66 40.00 -22.82
C GLN A 402 -25.68 40.54 -23.87
N ALA A 403 -26.17 40.77 -25.08
CA ALA A 403 -25.35 41.27 -26.19
C ALA A 403 -24.62 42.57 -25.80
N GLY A 404 -23.30 42.59 -26.01
CA GLY A 404 -22.44 43.75 -25.69
C GLY A 404 -21.92 43.78 -24.25
N ILE A 405 -22.32 42.85 -23.39
CA ILE A 405 -21.77 42.68 -22.04
C ILE A 405 -20.71 41.57 -22.08
N ARG A 406 -19.44 41.93 -21.92
CA ARG A 406 -18.32 41.00 -21.77
C ARG A 406 -17.66 41.22 -20.42
N PRO A 407 -17.55 40.20 -19.54
CA PRO A 407 -16.77 40.28 -18.32
C PRO A 407 -15.33 40.66 -18.63
N VAL A 408 -14.79 41.59 -17.86
CA VAL A 408 -13.35 41.91 -17.89
C VAL A 408 -12.65 40.89 -17.00
N ILE A 409 -11.66 40.19 -17.55
CA ILE A 409 -10.87 39.20 -16.81
C ILE A 409 -9.69 39.91 -16.14
N ASP A 410 -9.91 40.46 -14.96
CA ASP A 410 -8.91 41.24 -14.20
C ASP A 410 -8.72 40.76 -12.75
N GLY A 411 -9.39 39.68 -12.37
CA GLY A 411 -9.35 39.09 -11.04
C GLY A 411 -10.25 39.85 -10.05
N LYS A 412 -10.99 40.86 -10.50
CA LYS A 412 -11.89 41.67 -9.68
C LYS A 412 -13.29 41.58 -10.32
N PRO A 413 -14.13 40.61 -9.92
CA PRO A 413 -15.46 40.49 -10.46
C PRO A 413 -16.21 41.78 -10.14
N GLY A 414 -16.31 42.66 -11.14
CA GLY A 414 -17.04 43.91 -11.03
C GLY A 414 -18.49 43.61 -10.71
N GLU A 415 -19.12 44.47 -9.91
CA GLU A 415 -20.53 44.33 -9.56
C GLU A 415 -21.41 44.23 -10.83
N ASP A 416 -21.10 44.93 -11.92
CA ASP A 416 -22.06 45.01 -13.04
C ASP A 416 -22.10 43.81 -14.02
N ALA A 417 -21.04 42.99 -14.14
CA ALA A 417 -20.97 41.95 -15.19
C ALA A 417 -21.44 40.55 -14.73
N TRP A 418 -21.25 40.22 -13.45
CA TRP A 418 -21.55 38.89 -12.90
C TRP A 418 -22.85 38.83 -12.05
N LEU A 419 -23.46 39.99 -11.71
CA LEU A 419 -24.57 40.09 -10.74
C LEU A 419 -25.94 39.59 -11.25
N GLY A 420 -26.12 39.34 -12.55
CA GLY A 420 -27.40 38.90 -13.11
C GLY A 420 -27.71 37.40 -12.97
N GLU A 421 -26.74 36.61 -12.51
CA GLU A 421 -26.74 35.16 -12.73
C GLU A 421 -26.85 34.34 -11.44
N THR A 422 -27.59 33.23 -11.52
CA THR A 422 -27.61 32.18 -10.50
C THR A 422 -26.31 31.39 -10.56
N GLY A 423 -25.42 31.57 -9.58
CA GLY A 423 -24.18 30.78 -9.46
C GLY A 423 -24.44 29.27 -9.30
N LEU A 424 -23.40 28.48 -9.54
CA LEU A 424 -23.37 27.05 -9.23
C LEU A 424 -23.65 26.83 -7.74
N ASP A 425 -24.08 25.61 -7.41
CA ASP A 425 -24.26 25.23 -6.01
C ASP A 425 -22.91 25.16 -5.29
N GLU A 426 -22.92 25.31 -3.96
CA GLU A 426 -21.72 25.24 -3.12
C GLU A 426 -20.99 23.91 -3.36
N PHE A 427 -19.66 23.96 -3.47
CA PHE A 427 -18.87 22.76 -3.75
C PHE A 427 -18.96 21.77 -2.59
N ALA A 428 -19.11 20.50 -2.92
CA ALA A 428 -19.22 19.41 -1.97
C ALA A 428 -17.93 18.57 -1.93
N PRO A 429 -17.61 17.93 -0.79
CA PRO A 429 -16.46 17.05 -0.71
C PRO A 429 -16.73 15.73 -1.45
N TYR A 430 -15.69 14.89 -1.54
CA TYR A 430 -15.81 13.55 -2.09
C TYR A 430 -16.95 12.73 -1.45
N ALA A 431 -17.44 11.75 -2.20
CA ALA A 431 -18.56 10.88 -1.85
C ALA A 431 -18.47 10.33 -0.41
N TYR A 432 -17.27 9.86 -0.04
CA TYR A 432 -16.96 9.21 1.23
C TYR A 432 -16.16 10.09 2.20
N ALA A 433 -16.09 11.40 1.96
CA ALA A 433 -15.47 12.30 2.91
C ALA A 433 -16.24 12.30 4.23
N ARG A 434 -15.52 12.47 5.34
CA ARG A 434 -16.13 12.56 6.67
C ARG A 434 -16.98 13.82 6.79
N GLU A 435 -17.92 13.82 7.72
CA GLU A 435 -18.64 15.04 8.08
C GLU A 435 -17.64 16.12 8.53
N GLY A 436 -17.84 17.36 8.07
CA GLY A 436 -16.92 18.47 8.34
C GLY A 436 -15.60 18.41 7.56
N ALA A 437 -15.48 17.60 6.50
CA ALA A 437 -14.26 17.49 5.70
C ALA A 437 -13.84 18.78 4.95
N LEU A 438 -14.74 19.75 4.80
CA LEU A 438 -14.43 21.06 4.23
C LEU A 438 -14.46 22.10 5.34
N THR A 439 -13.36 22.86 5.49
CA THR A 439 -13.27 23.97 6.44
C THR A 439 -13.32 25.34 5.76
N ALA A 440 -13.38 25.38 4.43
CA ALA A 440 -13.59 26.59 3.65
C ALA A 440 -14.49 26.32 2.44
N LYS A 441 -15.31 27.31 2.06
CA LYS A 441 -16.28 27.16 0.98
C LYS A 441 -15.72 27.59 -0.36
N THR A 442 -16.28 27.02 -1.42
CA THR A 442 -15.98 27.43 -2.80
C THR A 442 -17.28 27.60 -3.57
N PHE A 443 -17.34 28.70 -4.33
CA PHE A 443 -18.49 29.06 -5.15
C PHE A 443 -18.01 29.36 -6.56
N ALA A 444 -18.82 29.00 -7.56
CA ALA A 444 -18.52 29.34 -8.94
C ALA A 444 -19.72 29.94 -9.66
N ARG A 445 -19.45 30.77 -10.67
CA ARG A 445 -20.40 31.30 -11.64
C ARG A 445 -19.91 30.94 -13.03
N VAL A 446 -20.85 30.63 -13.91
CA VAL A 446 -20.55 30.23 -15.28
C VAL A 446 -21.55 30.92 -16.19
N ALA A 447 -21.05 31.53 -17.26
CA ALA A 447 -21.82 32.24 -18.27
C ALA A 447 -21.22 32.00 -19.66
N TYR A 448 -21.92 32.38 -20.72
CA TYR A 448 -21.32 32.34 -22.05
C TYR A 448 -21.85 33.41 -23.01
N ASP A 449 -21.11 33.65 -24.08
CA ASP A 449 -21.58 34.38 -25.26
C ASP A 449 -21.21 33.62 -26.55
N ASP A 450 -21.29 34.28 -27.71
CA ASP A 450 -20.95 33.71 -29.01
C ASP A 450 -19.46 33.35 -29.18
N ALA A 451 -18.58 33.92 -28.36
CA ALA A 451 -17.14 33.78 -28.49
C ALA A 451 -16.51 32.95 -27.36
N ASN A 452 -16.97 33.12 -26.11
CA ASN A 452 -16.33 32.56 -24.93
C ASN A 452 -17.31 31.92 -23.95
N LEU A 453 -16.78 30.94 -23.23
CA LEU A 453 -17.25 30.49 -21.92
C LEU A 453 -16.55 31.31 -20.83
N TYR A 454 -17.31 31.82 -19.87
CA TYR A 454 -16.79 32.59 -18.75
C TYR A 454 -16.99 31.82 -17.45
N ILE A 455 -15.95 31.76 -16.61
CA ILE A 455 -16.00 31.12 -15.29
C ILE A 455 -15.41 32.09 -14.26
N ALA A 456 -16.12 32.29 -13.16
CA ALA A 456 -15.59 32.97 -11.98
C ALA A 456 -15.68 32.06 -10.77
N VAL A 457 -14.60 31.91 -10.01
CA VAL A 457 -14.54 31.08 -8.81
C VAL A 457 -14.10 31.93 -7.63
N ARG A 458 -14.85 31.82 -6.53
CA ARG A 458 -14.50 32.39 -5.24
C ARG A 458 -14.14 31.27 -4.29
N CYS A 459 -12.89 31.28 -3.86
CA CYS A 459 -12.32 30.33 -2.93
C CYS A 459 -12.18 31.02 -1.57
N GLU A 460 -13.09 30.76 -0.64
CA GLU A 460 -12.91 31.26 0.73
C GLU A 460 -11.66 30.61 1.34
N GLU A 461 -10.89 31.39 2.08
CA GLU A 461 -9.67 30.91 2.70
C GLU A 461 -9.39 31.66 4.01
N PRO A 462 -9.77 31.09 5.16
CA PRO A 462 -9.53 31.72 6.45
C PRO A 462 -8.05 31.72 6.86
N ARG A 463 -7.20 30.90 6.23
CA ARG A 463 -5.77 30.74 6.54
C ARG A 463 -4.90 31.24 5.39
N MET A 464 -5.18 32.44 4.88
CA MET A 464 -4.50 33.05 3.72
C MET A 464 -2.96 32.97 3.82
N ALA A 465 -2.39 33.23 5.00
CA ALA A 465 -0.94 33.26 5.21
C ALA A 465 -0.27 31.87 5.15
N GLU A 466 -1.03 30.80 5.23
CA GLU A 466 -0.54 29.41 5.24
C GLU A 466 -0.81 28.69 3.92
N ARG A 467 -1.36 29.38 2.91
CA ARG A 467 -1.59 28.79 1.57
C ARG A 467 -0.29 28.27 0.99
N ARG A 468 -0.34 27.04 0.50
CA ARG A 468 0.75 26.44 -0.25
C ARG A 468 0.50 26.68 -1.73
N ILE A 469 1.35 27.48 -2.36
CA ILE A 469 1.33 27.72 -3.80
C ILE A 469 2.52 26.98 -4.41
N VAL A 470 2.28 26.24 -5.49
CA VAL A 470 3.31 25.49 -6.22
C VAL A 470 3.31 25.92 -7.68
N GLY A 471 4.51 26.03 -8.25
CA GLY A 471 4.72 26.43 -9.64
C GLY A 471 4.96 27.93 -9.81
N THR A 472 5.73 28.28 -10.83
CA THR A 472 6.00 29.66 -11.26
C THR A 472 5.87 29.82 -12.78
N ASN A 473 5.93 28.72 -13.53
CA ASN A 473 5.81 28.68 -14.98
C ASN A 473 4.58 27.88 -15.38
N ARG A 474 4.04 28.18 -16.57
CA ARG A 474 3.00 27.33 -17.18
C ARG A 474 3.50 25.88 -17.22
N ASP A 475 2.59 24.97 -16.91
CA ASP A 475 2.78 23.52 -16.88
C ASP A 475 3.62 22.96 -15.72
N ASP A 476 3.98 23.78 -14.73
CA ASP A 476 4.48 23.29 -13.45
C ASP A 476 3.40 22.44 -12.72
N ASP A 477 3.80 21.60 -11.76
CA ASP A 477 2.93 20.71 -10.98
C ASP A 477 2.03 21.46 -9.97
N VAL A 478 1.21 22.40 -10.46
CA VAL A 478 0.38 23.32 -9.67
C VAL A 478 -0.62 22.60 -8.76
N TRP A 479 -1.03 21.37 -9.12
CA TRP A 479 -1.88 20.49 -8.30
C TRP A 479 -1.16 19.93 -7.05
N LEU A 480 0.06 20.35 -6.73
CA LEU A 480 0.69 20.08 -5.43
C LEU A 480 0.46 21.21 -4.41
N GLY A 481 -0.28 22.26 -4.79
CA GLY A 481 -0.67 23.40 -3.95
C GLY A 481 -2.20 23.65 -3.94
N ASP A 482 -2.61 24.86 -3.52
CA ASP A 482 -3.99 25.36 -3.69
C ASP A 482 -4.23 25.63 -5.18
N SER A 483 -5.30 25.07 -5.74
CA SER A 483 -5.64 25.18 -7.16
C SER A 483 -7.14 25.04 -7.41
N VAL A 484 -7.59 25.62 -8.52
CA VAL A 484 -8.90 25.35 -9.11
C VAL A 484 -8.70 24.57 -10.41
N ASP A 485 -9.46 23.50 -10.54
CA ASP A 485 -9.44 22.59 -11.69
C ASP A 485 -10.77 22.71 -12.44
N VAL A 486 -10.72 22.92 -13.74
CA VAL A 486 -11.88 23.01 -14.63
C VAL A 486 -11.81 21.87 -15.64
N PHE A 487 -12.87 21.09 -15.69
CA PHE A 487 -13.06 19.98 -16.61
C PHE A 487 -14.22 20.27 -17.54
N LEU A 488 -14.02 20.10 -18.85
CA LEU A 488 -15.06 20.34 -19.84
C LEU A 488 -14.92 19.41 -21.04
N THR A 489 -16.03 18.78 -21.43
CA THR A 489 -16.11 18.08 -22.72
C THR A 489 -16.82 18.93 -23.76
N PRO A 490 -16.26 19.07 -24.97
CA PRO A 490 -16.98 19.61 -26.13
C PRO A 490 -17.87 18.56 -26.81
N GLU A 491 -17.74 17.28 -26.43
CA GLU A 491 -18.42 16.15 -27.05
C GLU A 491 -19.70 15.76 -26.30
N GLN A 492 -20.59 15.03 -26.99
CA GLN A 492 -21.73 14.36 -26.31
C GLN A 492 -21.28 13.18 -25.45
N SER A 493 -20.03 12.73 -25.60
CA SER A 493 -19.35 11.83 -24.67
C SER A 493 -18.59 12.61 -23.60
N ARG A 494 -18.37 11.98 -22.44
CA ARG A 494 -17.57 12.55 -21.35
C ARG A 494 -16.06 12.46 -21.56
N THR A 495 -15.64 11.80 -22.64
CA THR A 495 -14.25 11.67 -23.08
C THR A 495 -14.16 11.86 -24.61
N PRO A 496 -13.08 12.46 -25.14
CA PRO A 496 -12.02 13.15 -24.41
C PRO A 496 -12.54 14.43 -23.71
N PHE A 497 -11.79 14.96 -22.75
CA PHE A 497 -12.14 16.20 -22.06
C PHE A 497 -10.92 17.09 -21.86
N HIS A 498 -11.17 18.39 -21.82
CA HIS A 498 -10.18 19.40 -21.48
C HIS A 498 -10.07 19.54 -19.97
N HIS A 499 -8.85 19.70 -19.48
CA HIS A 499 -8.53 19.91 -18.08
C HIS A 499 -7.63 21.15 -17.97
N ILE A 500 -8.07 22.14 -17.21
CA ILE A 500 -7.33 23.38 -16.95
C ILE A 500 -7.18 23.51 -15.43
N ILE A 501 -5.96 23.74 -14.94
CA ILE A 501 -5.66 23.98 -13.54
C ILE A 501 -5.04 25.36 -13.39
N ILE A 502 -5.51 26.14 -12.42
CA ILE A 502 -4.97 27.48 -12.13
C ILE A 502 -4.77 27.64 -10.63
N ASN A 503 -3.58 28.07 -10.24
CA ASN A 503 -3.24 28.36 -8.84
C ASN A 503 -3.49 29.85 -8.50
N PRO A 504 -3.43 30.26 -7.22
CA PRO A 504 -3.63 31.65 -6.81
C PRO A 504 -2.67 32.68 -7.45
N ASP A 505 -1.47 32.26 -7.85
CA ASP A 505 -0.48 33.10 -8.54
C ASP A 505 -0.72 33.16 -10.07
N ASN A 506 -1.89 32.69 -10.53
CA ASN A 506 -2.31 32.64 -11.92
C ASN A 506 -1.40 31.77 -12.82
N VAL A 507 -0.66 30.84 -12.21
CA VAL A 507 0.10 29.82 -12.95
C VAL A 507 -0.88 28.81 -13.52
N ARG A 508 -0.69 28.45 -14.78
CA ARG A 508 -1.62 27.66 -15.58
C ARG A 508 -1.02 26.29 -15.88
N TRP A 509 -1.86 25.27 -15.89
CA TRP A 509 -1.56 23.97 -16.46
C TRP A 509 -2.76 23.51 -17.26
N ASP A 510 -2.53 22.87 -18.41
CA ASP A 510 -3.60 22.43 -19.30
C ASP A 510 -3.28 21.09 -19.99
N ALA A 511 -4.31 20.26 -20.18
CA ALA A 511 -4.18 19.01 -20.93
C ALA A 511 -5.50 18.55 -21.54
N ILE A 512 -5.42 17.65 -22.52
CA ILE A 512 -6.57 16.86 -23.00
C ILE A 512 -6.43 15.44 -22.48
N HIS A 513 -7.45 14.98 -21.78
CA HIS A 513 -7.55 13.60 -21.31
C HIS A 513 -8.28 12.76 -22.35
N SER A 514 -7.56 11.78 -22.89
CA SER A 514 -8.06 10.72 -23.75
C SER A 514 -7.39 9.40 -23.32
N PRO A 515 -7.58 8.26 -24.01
CA PRO A 515 -6.76 7.07 -23.76
C PRO A 515 -5.24 7.39 -23.76
N ASP A 516 -4.81 8.37 -24.55
CA ASP A 516 -3.49 8.99 -24.49
C ASP A 516 -3.63 10.44 -24.00
N VAL A 517 -3.04 10.79 -22.86
CA VAL A 517 -3.11 12.17 -22.32
C VAL A 517 -2.21 13.07 -23.16
N ALA A 518 -2.78 14.13 -23.75
CA ALA A 518 -2.02 15.15 -24.49
C ALA A 518 -1.68 16.31 -23.55
N LEU A 519 -0.43 16.36 -23.12
CA LEU A 519 0.12 17.39 -22.21
C LEU A 519 0.60 18.63 -22.97
N GLU A 520 0.71 18.54 -24.29
CA GLU A 520 1.14 19.60 -25.20
C GLU A 520 0.00 20.53 -25.66
N TRP A 521 -1.21 20.32 -25.16
CA TRP A 521 -2.35 21.17 -25.49
C TRP A 521 -2.28 22.48 -24.73
N HIS A 522 -1.79 23.53 -25.39
CA HIS A 522 -1.64 24.87 -24.84
C HIS A 522 -2.60 25.89 -25.48
N PRO A 523 -3.89 25.88 -25.13
CA PRO A 523 -4.89 26.79 -25.69
C PRO A 523 -4.61 28.25 -25.30
N ASP A 524 -5.11 29.16 -26.14
CA ASP A 524 -5.24 30.57 -25.79
C ASP A 524 -6.54 30.77 -24.97
N TYR A 525 -6.40 31.27 -23.75
CA TYR A 525 -7.52 31.73 -22.91
C TYR A 525 -7.04 32.83 -21.94
N GLU A 526 -7.97 33.69 -21.53
CA GLU A 526 -7.71 34.74 -20.54
C GLU A 526 -7.93 34.19 -19.13
N SER A 527 -7.02 34.49 -18.20
CA SER A 527 -7.18 34.17 -16.79
C SER A 527 -6.61 35.28 -15.91
N ALA A 528 -7.28 35.54 -14.79
CA ALA A 528 -6.79 36.46 -13.77
C ALA A 528 -7.19 35.96 -12.39
N THR A 529 -6.31 36.21 -11.41
CA THR A 529 -6.56 35.90 -10.00
C THR A 529 -6.38 37.14 -9.15
N SER A 530 -7.01 37.17 -7.97
CA SER A 530 -6.71 38.18 -6.96
C SER A 530 -6.94 37.66 -5.55
N ASP A 531 -6.25 38.27 -4.59
CA ASP A 531 -6.42 38.00 -3.17
C ASP A 531 -7.33 39.03 -2.51
N GLY A 532 -8.24 38.53 -1.68
CA GLY A 532 -8.95 39.29 -0.65
C GLY A 532 -8.36 39.09 0.74
N PRO A 533 -9.03 39.57 1.80
CA PRO A 533 -8.59 39.34 3.18
C PRO A 533 -8.76 37.89 3.64
N ASP A 534 -9.80 37.20 3.16
CA ASP A 534 -10.23 35.86 3.58
C ASP A 534 -10.68 34.99 2.39
N TYR A 535 -10.21 35.30 1.19
CA TYR A 535 -10.52 34.57 -0.04
C TYR A 535 -9.48 34.84 -1.12
N TRP A 536 -9.46 34.00 -2.15
CA TRP A 536 -8.89 34.34 -3.45
C TRP A 536 -9.91 34.09 -4.56
N LEU A 537 -9.70 34.75 -5.69
CA LEU A 537 -10.60 34.74 -6.84
C LEU A 537 -9.88 34.22 -8.07
N LEU A 538 -10.63 33.56 -8.94
CA LEU A 538 -10.24 33.21 -10.30
C LEU A 538 -11.31 33.70 -11.27
N GLU A 539 -10.89 34.33 -12.36
CA GLU A 539 -11.72 34.59 -13.54
C GLU A 539 -11.09 33.96 -14.77
N LEU A 540 -11.93 33.41 -15.65
CA LEU A 540 -11.56 32.79 -16.91
C LEU A 540 -12.47 33.26 -18.04
N ALA A 541 -11.89 33.53 -19.20
CA ALA A 541 -12.60 33.55 -20.47
C ALA A 541 -11.93 32.57 -21.44
N ILE A 542 -12.65 31.50 -21.75
CA ILE A 542 -12.18 30.40 -22.61
C ILE A 542 -12.90 30.51 -23.96
N PRO A 543 -12.18 30.83 -25.05
CA PRO A 543 -12.78 30.84 -26.38
C PRO A 543 -13.30 29.45 -26.74
N TRP A 544 -14.51 29.38 -27.34
CA TRP A 544 -15.07 28.11 -27.80
C TRP A 544 -14.16 27.41 -28.80
N THR A 545 -13.46 28.19 -29.63
CA THR A 545 -12.48 27.71 -30.61
C THR A 545 -11.26 27.06 -29.96
N SER A 546 -10.82 27.52 -28.79
CA SER A 546 -9.75 26.89 -28.01
C SER A 546 -10.13 25.50 -27.50
N LEU A 547 -11.43 25.26 -27.31
CA LEU A 547 -12.01 23.95 -26.98
C LEU A 547 -12.33 23.11 -28.22
N GLY A 548 -12.00 23.60 -29.42
CA GLY A 548 -12.26 22.92 -30.68
C GLY A 548 -13.74 22.91 -31.10
N MET A 549 -14.58 23.80 -30.55
CA MET A 549 -16.02 23.82 -30.84
C MET A 549 -16.56 25.22 -31.17
N ALA A 550 -17.79 25.27 -31.70
CA ALA A 550 -18.55 26.51 -31.81
C ALA A 550 -19.34 26.77 -30.52
N ALA A 551 -19.78 28.01 -30.31
CA ALA A 551 -20.66 28.35 -29.19
C ALA A 551 -21.91 27.44 -29.20
N PRO A 552 -22.26 26.81 -28.05
CA PRO A 552 -23.44 25.98 -27.97
C PRO A 552 -24.72 26.76 -28.25
N LYS A 553 -25.72 26.07 -28.80
CA LYS A 553 -27.08 26.62 -28.96
C LYS A 553 -27.85 26.50 -27.64
N SER A 554 -28.84 27.37 -27.47
CA SER A 554 -29.78 27.28 -26.35
C SER A 554 -30.44 25.89 -26.31
N GLY A 555 -30.42 25.25 -25.14
CA GLY A 555 -30.85 23.88 -24.87
C GLY A 555 -29.77 22.80 -25.03
N GLU A 556 -28.61 23.11 -25.62
CA GLU A 556 -27.51 22.14 -25.73
C GLU A 556 -26.88 21.87 -24.37
N LYS A 557 -26.34 20.66 -24.21
CA LYS A 557 -25.72 20.18 -22.98
C LYS A 557 -24.22 20.04 -23.16
N LEU A 558 -23.47 20.48 -22.16
CA LEU A 558 -22.05 20.17 -21.97
C LEU A 558 -21.88 19.38 -20.69
N TYR A 559 -20.86 18.51 -20.64
CA TYR A 559 -20.45 17.89 -19.38
C TYR A 559 -19.24 18.62 -18.81
N ALA A 560 -19.35 19.03 -17.55
CA ALA A 560 -18.31 19.80 -16.90
C ALA A 560 -18.19 19.48 -15.41
N ASN A 561 -17.04 19.84 -14.84
CA ASN A 561 -16.87 19.94 -13.41
C ASN A 561 -15.93 21.09 -13.08
N ILE A 562 -16.13 21.70 -11.91
CA ILE A 562 -15.17 22.66 -11.34
C ILE A 562 -14.84 22.15 -9.95
N CYS A 563 -13.55 22.05 -9.66
CA CYS A 563 -13.03 21.51 -8.42
C CYS A 563 -12.05 22.50 -7.80
N ARG A 564 -11.85 22.40 -6.50
CA ARG A 564 -10.77 23.07 -5.78
C ARG A 564 -10.00 22.06 -4.97
N GLN A 565 -8.69 21.99 -5.18
CA GLN A 565 -7.77 21.45 -4.20
C GLN A 565 -7.32 22.59 -3.30
N ARG A 566 -7.68 22.55 -2.03
CA ARG A 566 -7.21 23.53 -1.05
C ARG A 566 -6.00 22.96 -0.33
N SER A 567 -4.88 23.68 -0.35
CA SER A 567 -3.66 23.28 0.37
C SER A 567 -3.20 24.40 1.29
N VAL A 568 -3.24 24.16 2.61
CA VAL A 568 -2.85 25.13 3.65
C VAL A 568 -2.06 24.45 4.77
N GLY A 569 -0.82 24.87 5.01
CA GLY A 569 0.11 24.15 5.88
C GLY A 569 0.18 22.66 5.48
N ASP A 570 -0.12 21.76 6.42
CA ASP A 570 -0.16 20.31 6.19
C ASP A 570 -1.55 19.77 5.80
N LEU A 571 -2.57 20.65 5.70
CA LEU A 571 -3.94 20.26 5.37
C LEU A 571 -4.17 20.32 3.85
N THR A 572 -4.79 19.26 3.32
CA THR A 572 -5.32 19.23 1.95
C THR A 572 -6.80 18.86 1.97
N GLU A 573 -7.64 19.67 1.33
CA GLU A 573 -9.08 19.41 1.16
C GLU A 573 -9.44 19.39 -0.33
N HIS A 574 -10.41 18.55 -0.69
CA HIS A 574 -10.89 18.42 -2.06
C HIS A 574 -12.38 18.69 -2.10
N SER A 575 -12.79 19.64 -2.95
CA SER A 575 -14.18 20.02 -3.14
C SER A 575 -14.49 20.16 -4.62
N SER A 576 -15.73 19.89 -5.01
CA SER A 576 -16.17 19.88 -6.41
C SER A 576 -17.63 20.28 -6.54
N TRP A 577 -18.00 20.93 -7.64
CA TRP A 577 -19.41 21.22 -7.95
C TRP A 577 -20.20 19.92 -8.18
N SER A 578 -19.71 19.06 -9.08
CA SER A 578 -20.23 17.70 -9.25
C SER A 578 -19.37 16.73 -8.46
N ARG A 579 -19.98 16.04 -7.48
CA ARG A 579 -19.23 15.23 -6.50
C ARG A 579 -18.46 14.09 -7.15
N CYS A 580 -17.16 14.03 -6.85
CA CYS A 580 -16.28 12.92 -7.19
C CYS A 580 -16.19 11.86 -6.07
N VAL A 581 -15.67 10.68 -6.38
CA VAL A 581 -15.55 9.57 -5.42
C VAL A 581 -14.14 9.47 -4.83
N ARG A 582 -13.12 9.50 -5.68
CA ARG A 582 -11.72 9.21 -5.34
C ARG A 582 -10.77 10.33 -5.77
N GLY A 583 -11.06 11.01 -6.87
CA GLY A 583 -10.25 12.12 -7.40
C GLY A 583 -11.01 12.98 -8.39
N PHE A 584 -10.45 14.11 -8.81
CA PHE A 584 -11.13 15.03 -9.74
C PHE A 584 -11.24 14.51 -11.18
N VAL A 585 -10.29 13.67 -11.63
CA VAL A 585 -10.24 13.11 -12.98
C VAL A 585 -11.21 11.92 -13.12
N GLU A 586 -12.50 12.19 -12.99
CA GLU A 586 -13.59 11.22 -13.05
C GLU A 586 -14.65 11.67 -14.08
N PRO A 587 -14.44 11.47 -15.40
CA PRO A 587 -15.33 11.98 -16.44
C PRO A 587 -16.79 11.53 -16.28
N ASP A 588 -17.01 10.29 -15.82
CA ASP A 588 -18.34 9.75 -15.50
C ASP A 588 -19.09 10.55 -14.42
N ARG A 589 -18.39 11.41 -13.68
CA ARG A 589 -18.95 12.29 -12.65
C ARG A 589 -19.14 13.74 -13.09
N PHE A 590 -18.79 14.09 -14.32
CA PHE A 590 -19.07 15.43 -14.82
C PHE A 590 -20.59 15.69 -14.84
N GLY A 591 -20.97 16.83 -14.25
CA GLY A 591 -22.34 17.30 -14.22
C GLY A 591 -22.77 17.83 -15.59
N GLU A 592 -24.04 18.17 -15.75
CA GLU A 592 -24.61 18.73 -16.98
C GLU A 592 -24.77 20.24 -16.86
N TRP A 593 -24.15 20.97 -17.80
CA TRP A 593 -24.45 22.37 -18.06
C TRP A 593 -25.42 22.47 -19.23
N VAL A 594 -26.61 22.99 -18.97
CA VAL A 594 -27.64 23.25 -19.98
C VAL A 594 -27.52 24.72 -20.41
N MET A 595 -27.04 24.94 -21.63
CA MET A 595 -26.75 26.28 -22.15
C MET A 595 -28.08 26.97 -22.48
N GLN A 596 -28.37 28.15 -21.93
CA GLN A 596 -29.67 28.82 -22.12
C GLN A 596 -29.56 30.18 -22.79
#